data_AF-D5M8Y5-F1
#
_entry.id   AF-D5M8Y5-F1
#
_cell.length_a   1.000
_cell.length_b   1.000
_cell.length_c   1.000
_cell.angle_alpha   90.00
_cell.angle_beta   90.00
_cell.angle_gamma   90.00
#
_symmetry.space_group_name_H-M   'P 1'
#
loop_
_entity.id
_entity.type
_entity.pdbx_description
1 polymer ?
#
loop_
_entity_poly.entity_id
_entity_poly.type
_entity_poly.pdbx_seq_one_letter_code
_entity_poly.pdbx_strand_id
1 'polypeptide(L)'
;MSQVHESETPEDKVVEILSRLSPKSLMRFKCVHRSWCTIISSPSFVAKHLSNTVDNKFSSFTCILFNRCQVHVFPDRSWKRDVFWSMINLSIDSDEHNLHYDVEDRNIPFPIEVQDNVQLYGYCNGIVCVIVGENVLLCNPATREFKQLPDSSLLLPLPMGKFGLETLFKGLGFGYDCKTKEYKVVRIIENCDCEYSDGKESYIERILLPYTAEVYTTAANSWKEIKIDTSSDTDPYCIPYSCSLYLKGFCYWFANDNGEYIFSFDLGDEMFHRIELPFRRESDFKFCGLFLYNESVASYCSCYEEDCKLVEIWVMDDYDGVKSSWTKLLTVGPFKDIESPLKFWKCDEVLILSSYGKATSYNSSTGNLKYFHIPPIINWMIDYVETIVSVK
;
A
#
# COMPACT_ATOMS: atom_id res chain seq x y z
N MET A 1 -20.94 -4.17 49.59
CA MET A 1 -20.25 -3.48 48.49
C MET A 1 -21.09 -3.68 47.24
N SER A 2 -21.90 -2.69 46.91
CA SER A 2 -22.78 -2.70 45.74
C SER A 2 -21.95 -2.58 44.47
N GLN A 3 -22.07 -3.56 43.58
CA GLN A 3 -21.70 -3.39 42.18
C GLN A 3 -22.54 -2.24 41.62
N VAL A 4 -21.89 -1.12 41.32
CA VAL A 4 -22.49 -0.05 40.54
C VAL A 4 -22.57 -0.58 39.12
N HIS A 5 -23.76 -0.98 38.68
CA HIS A 5 -24.06 -1.05 37.26
C HIS A 5 -24.00 0.38 36.73
N GLU A 6 -22.95 0.73 35.97
CA GLU A 6 -22.98 1.93 35.14
C GLU A 6 -24.18 1.80 34.20
N SER A 7 -25.20 2.63 34.44
CA SER A 7 -26.37 2.70 33.57
C SER A 7 -25.94 3.35 32.26
N GLU A 8 -25.95 2.59 31.16
CA GLU A 8 -25.73 3.13 29.81
C GLU A 8 -26.59 4.36 29.57
N THR A 9 -25.95 5.48 29.24
CA THR A 9 -26.65 6.72 28.95
C THR A 9 -27.29 6.65 27.56
N PRO A 10 -28.32 7.48 27.26
CA PRO A 10 -28.84 7.62 25.91
C PRO A 10 -27.76 8.02 24.88
N GLU A 11 -26.75 8.78 25.31
CA GLU A 11 -25.62 9.18 24.46
C GLU A 11 -24.73 7.97 24.12
N ASP A 12 -24.48 7.07 25.07
CA ASP A 12 -23.68 5.85 24.82
C ASP A 12 -24.33 4.97 23.75
N LYS A 13 -25.67 4.87 23.78
CA LYS A 13 -26.43 4.14 22.75
C LYS A 13 -26.35 4.81 21.38
N VAL A 14 -26.39 6.14 21.33
CA VAL A 14 -26.20 6.89 20.08
C VAL A 14 -24.78 6.66 19.54
N VAL A 15 -23.76 6.74 20.38
CA VAL A 15 -22.37 6.46 20.01
C VAL A 15 -22.23 5.05 19.45
N GLU A 16 -22.83 4.05 20.10
CA GLU A 16 -22.82 2.66 19.64
C GLU A 16 -23.46 2.50 18.26
N ILE A 17 -24.67 3.06 18.06
CA ILE A 17 -25.37 3.01 16.77
C ILE A 17 -24.54 3.70 15.67
N LEU A 18 -24.07 4.92 15.93
CA LEU A 18 -23.29 5.69 14.97
C LEU A 18 -21.98 4.98 14.63
N SER A 19 -21.32 4.35 15.60
CA SER A 19 -20.04 3.66 15.40
C SER A 19 -20.10 2.44 14.45
N ARG A 20 -21.32 1.99 14.09
CA ARG A 20 -21.56 0.90 13.13
C ARG A 20 -21.97 1.40 11.75
N LEU A 21 -22.12 2.71 11.56
CA LEU A 21 -22.50 3.29 10.28
C LEU A 21 -21.28 3.46 9.36
N SER A 22 -21.54 3.45 8.05
CA SER A 22 -20.50 3.75 7.07
C SER A 22 -20.02 5.20 7.18
N PRO A 23 -18.75 5.49 6.83
CA PRO A 23 -18.23 6.87 6.82
C PRO A 23 -19.08 7.83 6.01
N LYS A 24 -19.60 7.41 4.86
CA LYS A 24 -20.50 8.22 4.00
C LYS A 24 -21.76 8.69 4.76
N SER A 25 -22.37 7.80 5.54
CA SER A 25 -23.53 8.13 6.37
C SER A 25 -23.15 9.06 7.53
N LEU A 26 -22.02 8.79 8.18
CA LEU A 26 -21.51 9.63 9.27
C LEU A 26 -21.23 11.06 8.79
N MET A 27 -20.59 11.22 7.64
CA MET A 27 -20.33 12.54 7.04
C MET A 27 -21.63 13.31 6.74
N ARG A 28 -22.70 12.63 6.32
CA ARG A 28 -24.03 13.25 6.17
C ARG A 28 -24.61 13.65 7.52
N PHE A 29 -24.47 12.82 8.55
CA PHE A 29 -25.02 13.06 9.89
C PHE A 29 -24.33 14.20 10.63
N LYS A 30 -23.04 14.47 10.36
CA LYS A 30 -22.36 15.69 10.84
C LYS A 30 -23.11 16.97 10.43
N CYS A 31 -23.79 16.96 9.28
CA CYS A 31 -24.55 18.11 8.77
C CYS A 31 -25.96 18.23 9.38
N VAL A 32 -26.48 17.19 10.05
CA VAL A 32 -27.86 17.14 10.55
C VAL A 32 -27.98 17.78 11.94
N HIS A 33 -27.05 17.50 12.85
CA HIS A 33 -27.13 17.96 14.24
C HIS A 33 -25.76 18.28 14.84
N ARG A 34 -25.66 19.37 15.60
CA ARG A 34 -24.39 19.82 16.20
C ARG A 34 -23.80 18.79 17.17
N SER A 35 -24.61 18.20 18.06
CA SER A 35 -24.10 17.18 18.99
C SER A 35 -23.54 15.96 18.26
N TRP A 36 -24.15 15.54 17.14
CA TRP A 36 -23.62 14.45 16.33
C TRP A 36 -22.32 14.84 15.64
N CYS A 37 -22.22 16.08 15.14
CA CYS A 37 -20.96 16.60 14.62
C CYS A 37 -19.84 16.56 15.67
N THR A 38 -20.13 16.95 16.91
CA THR A 38 -19.17 16.89 18.03
C THR A 38 -18.76 15.45 18.35
N ILE A 39 -19.73 14.53 18.46
CA ILE A 39 -19.46 13.10 18.72
C ILE A 39 -18.60 12.51 17.61
N ILE A 40 -19.02 12.66 16.35
CA ILE A 40 -18.35 12.06 15.19
C ILE A 40 -16.95 12.64 14.98
N SER A 41 -16.71 13.90 15.36
CA SER A 41 -15.40 14.54 15.26
C SER A 41 -14.49 14.25 16.46
N SER A 42 -14.98 13.60 17.52
CA SER A 42 -14.18 13.33 18.71
C SER A 42 -13.14 12.21 18.43
N PRO A 43 -11.89 12.34 18.92
CA PRO A 43 -10.87 11.31 18.72
C PRO A 43 -11.27 9.93 19.25
N SER A 44 -11.99 9.88 20.37
CA SER A 44 -12.49 8.62 20.96
C SER A 44 -13.49 7.93 20.05
N PHE A 45 -14.42 8.67 19.44
CA PHE A 45 -15.36 8.10 18.47
C PHE A 45 -14.64 7.60 17.21
N VAL A 46 -13.68 8.37 16.68
CA VAL A 46 -12.89 7.96 15.50
C VAL A 46 -12.12 6.66 15.80
N ALA A 47 -11.49 6.55 16.97
CA ALA A 47 -10.80 5.33 17.38
C ALA A 47 -11.75 4.14 17.54
N LYS A 48 -12.94 4.35 18.14
CA LYS A 48 -13.98 3.32 18.27
C LYS A 48 -14.49 2.85 16.91
N HIS A 49 -14.78 3.79 16.00
CA HIS A 49 -15.22 3.50 14.64
C HIS A 49 -14.15 2.72 13.87
N LEU A 50 -12.88 3.12 14.00
CA LEU A 50 -11.76 2.41 13.38
C LEU A 50 -11.65 0.96 13.90
N SER A 51 -11.69 0.76 15.23
CA SER A 51 -11.64 -0.58 15.84
C SER A 51 -12.77 -1.45 15.31
N ASN A 52 -14.01 -0.95 15.38
CA ASN A 52 -15.18 -1.68 14.87
C ASN A 52 -15.03 -2.03 13.39
N THR A 53 -14.42 -1.15 12.59
CA THR A 53 -14.26 -1.39 11.15
C THR A 53 -13.18 -2.44 10.88
N VAL A 54 -12.07 -2.44 11.63
CA VAL A 54 -11.02 -3.45 11.53
C VAL A 54 -11.54 -4.82 12.00
N ASP A 55 -12.28 -4.87 13.10
CA ASP A 55 -12.87 -6.09 13.63
C ASP A 55 -13.94 -6.66 12.68
N ASN A 56 -14.76 -5.79 12.08
CA ASN A 56 -15.77 -6.20 11.09
C ASN A 56 -15.20 -6.49 9.69
N LYS A 57 -13.95 -6.07 9.37
CA LYS A 57 -13.28 -6.37 8.08
C LYS A 57 -13.21 -7.87 7.80
N PHE A 58 -13.21 -8.68 8.85
CA PHE A 58 -13.19 -10.14 8.77
C PHE A 58 -14.58 -10.77 8.58
N SER A 59 -15.67 -10.01 8.63
CA SER A 59 -17.03 -10.59 8.73
C SER A 59 -17.91 -10.47 7.48
N SER A 60 -17.56 -9.70 6.44
CA SER A 60 -18.45 -9.63 5.26
C SER A 60 -17.80 -9.31 3.91
N PHE A 61 -16.82 -8.40 3.82
CA PHE A 61 -16.26 -7.98 2.53
C PHE A 61 -14.78 -7.58 2.60
N THR A 62 -14.02 -7.87 1.53
CA THR A 62 -12.69 -7.30 1.28
C THR A 62 -12.81 -6.17 0.26
N CYS A 63 -12.34 -4.97 0.62
CA CYS A 63 -12.32 -3.82 -0.28
C CYS A 63 -10.91 -3.56 -0.82
N ILE A 64 -10.78 -3.41 -2.14
CA ILE A 64 -9.52 -3.11 -2.81
C ILE A 64 -9.65 -1.83 -3.63
N LEU A 65 -8.69 -0.93 -3.46
CA LEU A 65 -8.63 0.35 -4.13
C LEU A 65 -7.50 0.34 -5.17
N PHE A 66 -7.78 0.84 -6.38
CA PHE A 66 -6.79 0.96 -7.45
C PHE A 66 -7.05 2.16 -8.36
N ASN A 67 -6.00 2.59 -9.05
CA ASN A 67 -6.09 3.64 -10.06
C ASN A 67 -6.60 3.08 -11.37
N ARG A 68 -7.57 3.76 -11.95
CA ARG A 68 -8.08 3.49 -13.27
C ARG A 68 -7.91 4.71 -14.17
N CYS A 69 -7.46 4.43 -15.39
CA CYS A 69 -7.21 5.44 -16.41
C CYS A 69 -8.07 5.12 -17.64
N GLN A 70 -8.92 6.06 -18.04
CA GLN A 70 -9.69 5.98 -19.27
C GLN A 70 -9.20 7.05 -20.24
N VAL A 71 -8.90 6.64 -21.47
CA VAL A 71 -8.50 7.55 -22.55
C VAL A 71 -9.70 7.73 -23.47
N HIS A 72 -10.26 8.94 -23.50
CA HIS A 72 -11.30 9.32 -24.43
C HIS A 72 -10.68 9.93 -25.67
N VAL A 73 -10.92 9.34 -26.84
CA VAL A 73 -10.54 9.91 -28.13
C VAL A 73 -11.75 10.64 -28.70
N PHE A 74 -11.62 11.96 -28.88
CA PHE A 74 -12.68 12.79 -29.43
C PHE A 74 -12.62 12.82 -30.96
N PRO A 75 -13.72 13.18 -31.65
CA PRO A 75 -13.76 13.25 -33.11
C PRO A 75 -12.72 14.18 -33.75
N ASP A 76 -12.25 15.19 -33.01
CA ASP A 76 -11.18 16.11 -33.43
C ASP A 76 -9.76 15.53 -33.25
N ARG A 77 -9.65 14.25 -32.87
CA ARG A 77 -8.41 13.54 -32.52
C ARG A 77 -7.70 14.08 -31.28
N SER A 78 -8.34 14.97 -30.52
CA SER A 78 -7.90 15.24 -29.16
C SER A 78 -8.14 14.00 -28.29
N TRP A 79 -7.29 13.81 -27.30
CA TRP A 79 -7.47 12.77 -26.31
C TRP A 79 -7.50 13.40 -24.92
N LYS A 80 -8.40 12.93 -24.07
CA LYS A 80 -8.44 13.29 -22.65
C LYS A 80 -8.24 12.05 -21.82
N ARG A 81 -7.31 12.16 -20.87
CA ARG A 81 -7.04 11.15 -19.88
C ARG A 81 -7.87 11.47 -18.64
N ASP A 82 -8.83 10.61 -18.32
CA ASP A 82 -9.58 10.68 -17.07
C ASP A 82 -9.03 9.62 -16.12
N VAL A 83 -8.54 10.09 -14.96
CA VAL A 83 -8.00 9.24 -13.90
C VAL A 83 -8.97 9.28 -12.72
N PHE A 84 -9.39 8.12 -12.27
CA PHE A 84 -10.27 7.96 -11.12
C PHE A 84 -9.87 6.71 -10.32
N TRP A 85 -10.48 6.58 -9.15
CA TRP A 85 -10.30 5.40 -8.31
C TRP A 85 -11.46 4.44 -8.50
N SER A 86 -11.15 3.15 -8.53
CA SER A 86 -12.17 2.10 -8.50
C SER A 86 -11.98 1.30 -7.22
N MET A 87 -13.09 1.00 -6.54
CA MET A 87 -13.11 0.14 -5.37
C MET A 87 -13.84 -1.16 -5.72
N ILE A 88 -13.18 -2.30 -5.51
CA ILE A 88 -13.80 -3.61 -5.65
C ILE A 88 -14.16 -4.12 -4.26
N ASN A 89 -15.45 -4.35 -4.03
CA ASN A 89 -15.95 -4.98 -2.82
C ASN A 89 -16.21 -6.46 -3.10
N LEU A 90 -15.35 -7.32 -2.55
CA LEU A 90 -15.43 -8.77 -2.70
C LEU A 90 -16.18 -9.37 -1.51
N SER A 91 -17.32 -10.04 -1.76
CA SER A 91 -18.09 -10.71 -0.71
C SER A 91 -17.39 -11.99 -0.24
N ILE A 92 -17.22 -12.11 1.08
CA ILE A 92 -16.65 -13.32 1.69
C ILE A 92 -17.69 -14.46 1.68
N ASP A 93 -18.97 -14.12 1.87
CA ASP A 93 -20.11 -15.06 1.95
C ASP A 93 -20.67 -15.47 0.57
N SER A 94 -19.94 -15.23 -0.53
CA SER A 94 -20.42 -15.61 -1.86
C SER A 94 -20.44 -17.14 -2.03
N ASP A 95 -21.54 -17.69 -2.55
CA ASP A 95 -21.66 -19.12 -2.91
C ASP A 95 -20.51 -19.55 -3.84
N GLU A 96 -20.10 -20.83 -3.76
CA GLU A 96 -18.97 -21.41 -4.52
C GLU A 96 -19.08 -21.22 -6.04
N HIS A 97 -20.28 -20.97 -6.57
CA HIS A 97 -20.52 -20.91 -8.01
C HIS A 97 -20.49 -19.49 -8.60
N ASN A 98 -20.68 -18.42 -7.80
CA ASN A 98 -20.68 -17.05 -8.31
C ASN A 98 -19.80 -16.12 -7.46
N LEU A 99 -18.86 -15.43 -8.10
CA LEU A 99 -18.11 -14.35 -7.48
C LEU A 99 -19.05 -13.14 -7.30
N HIS A 100 -19.48 -12.89 -6.07
CA HIS A 100 -20.24 -11.69 -5.75
C HIS A 100 -19.27 -10.54 -5.46
N TYR A 101 -19.13 -9.65 -6.45
CA TYR A 101 -18.33 -8.44 -6.33
C TYR A 101 -19.10 -7.23 -6.86
N ASP A 102 -18.82 -6.07 -6.26
CA ASP A 102 -19.31 -4.77 -6.71
C ASP A 102 -18.13 -3.86 -7.02
N VAL A 103 -18.28 -3.00 -8.03
CA VAL A 103 -17.24 -2.03 -8.42
C VAL A 103 -17.83 -0.64 -8.36
N GLU A 104 -17.35 0.17 -7.41
CA GLU A 104 -17.72 1.59 -7.29
C GLU A 104 -16.57 2.46 -7.80
N ASP A 105 -16.85 3.27 -8.82
CA ASP A 105 -15.93 4.29 -9.29
C ASP A 105 -16.08 5.57 -8.46
N ARG A 106 -14.95 6.16 -8.06
CA ARG A 106 -14.86 7.36 -7.23
C ARG A 106 -13.91 8.38 -7.84
N ASN A 107 -14.36 9.63 -7.81
CA ASN A 107 -13.50 10.77 -8.15
C ASN A 107 -12.42 10.95 -7.10
N ILE A 108 -11.23 11.28 -7.55
CA ILE A 108 -10.09 11.56 -6.68
C ILE A 108 -10.37 12.88 -5.92
N PRO A 109 -10.13 12.95 -4.59
CA PRO A 109 -10.62 14.06 -3.75
C PRO A 109 -9.78 15.34 -3.84
N PHE A 110 -8.74 15.38 -4.68
CA PHE A 110 -7.82 16.51 -4.83
C PHE A 110 -7.69 16.93 -6.31
N PRO A 111 -7.23 18.16 -6.59
CA PRO A 111 -6.98 18.62 -7.95
C PRO A 111 -5.91 17.76 -8.64
N ILE A 112 -6.13 17.46 -9.92
CA ILE A 112 -5.21 16.71 -10.77
C ILE A 112 -5.05 17.49 -12.08
N GLU A 113 -3.81 17.72 -12.51
CA GLU A 113 -3.53 18.24 -13.84
C GLU A 113 -3.58 17.12 -14.89
N VAL A 114 -3.88 17.45 -16.15
CA VAL A 114 -4.13 16.46 -17.22
C VAL A 114 -2.94 15.50 -17.45
N GLN A 115 -1.73 15.91 -17.06
CA GLN A 115 -0.50 15.12 -17.22
C GLN A 115 -0.07 14.39 -15.94
N ASP A 116 -0.74 14.61 -14.81
CA ASP A 116 -0.32 14.03 -13.54
C ASP A 116 -0.53 12.51 -13.54
N ASN A 117 0.54 11.80 -13.22
CA ASN A 117 0.45 10.39 -12.86
C ASN A 117 0.12 10.28 -11.38
N VAL A 118 -1.01 9.63 -11.07
CA VAL A 118 -1.41 9.28 -9.70
C VAL A 118 -0.94 7.86 -9.42
N GLN A 119 -0.23 7.67 -8.31
CA GLN A 119 0.27 6.37 -7.85
C GLN A 119 -0.07 6.16 -6.38
N LEU A 120 -0.63 4.99 -6.05
CA LEU A 120 -0.91 4.57 -4.68
C LEU A 120 0.35 3.94 -4.11
N TYR A 121 0.81 4.34 -2.92
CA TYR A 121 2.07 3.85 -2.32
C TYR A 121 1.90 3.17 -0.96
N GLY A 122 0.79 3.43 -0.26
CA GLY A 122 0.54 2.81 1.03
C GLY A 122 -0.83 3.17 1.58
N TYR A 123 -1.27 2.40 2.56
CA TYR A 123 -2.52 2.64 3.27
C TYR A 123 -2.35 2.34 4.76
N CYS A 124 -3.03 3.11 5.60
CA CYS A 124 -3.07 2.89 7.03
C CYS A 124 -4.34 3.51 7.61
N ASN A 125 -5.11 2.74 8.38
CA ASN A 125 -6.32 3.22 9.08
C ASN A 125 -7.34 3.97 8.18
N GLY A 126 -7.44 3.61 6.90
CA GLY A 126 -8.30 4.27 5.90
C GLY A 126 -7.74 5.58 5.31
N ILE A 127 -6.54 5.98 5.72
CA ILE A 127 -5.75 6.99 5.01
C ILE A 127 -4.93 6.28 3.93
N VAL A 128 -4.83 6.91 2.78
CA VAL A 128 -4.05 6.46 1.63
C VAL A 128 -2.95 7.48 1.36
N CYS A 129 -1.73 6.98 1.19
CA CYS A 129 -0.57 7.76 0.77
C CYS A 129 -0.39 7.61 -0.75
N VAL A 130 -0.36 8.74 -1.44
CA VAL A 130 -0.30 8.82 -2.90
C VAL A 130 0.79 9.77 -3.36
N ILE A 131 1.34 9.50 -4.53
CA ILE A 131 2.20 10.42 -5.26
C ILE A 131 1.43 10.95 -6.46
N VAL A 132 1.47 12.28 -6.63
CA VAL A 132 0.89 13.01 -7.76
C VAL A 132 1.98 13.90 -8.34
N GLY A 133 2.49 13.53 -9.53
CA GLY A 133 3.71 14.13 -10.06
C GLY A 133 4.89 13.86 -9.12
N GLU A 134 5.45 14.90 -8.52
CA GLU A 134 6.54 14.81 -7.53
C GLU A 134 6.06 15.00 -6.08
N ASN A 135 4.78 15.33 -5.90
CA ASN A 135 4.20 15.64 -4.60
C ASN A 135 3.69 14.40 -3.89
N VAL A 136 3.93 14.32 -2.58
CA VAL A 136 3.33 13.30 -1.72
C VAL A 136 2.07 13.87 -1.06
N LEU A 137 0.97 13.14 -1.13
CA LEU A 137 -0.28 13.49 -0.48
C LEU A 137 -0.78 12.36 0.42
N LEU A 138 -1.39 12.73 1.53
CA LEU A 138 -2.21 11.86 2.36
C LEU A 138 -3.67 12.21 2.12
N CYS A 139 -4.52 11.21 1.93
CA CYS A 139 -5.92 11.43 1.68
C CYS A 139 -6.78 10.33 2.31
N ASN A 140 -7.97 10.70 2.74
CA ASN A 140 -9.01 9.75 3.11
C ASN A 140 -10.09 9.79 2.01
N PRO A 141 -10.17 8.76 1.14
CA PRO A 141 -11.16 8.70 0.07
C PRO A 141 -12.62 8.75 0.56
N ALA A 142 -12.90 8.25 1.77
CA ALA A 142 -14.24 8.20 2.33
C ALA A 142 -14.71 9.54 2.90
N THR A 143 -13.82 10.32 3.53
CA THR A 143 -14.14 11.67 4.03
C THR A 143 -13.88 12.77 3.00
N ARG A 144 -13.15 12.45 1.92
CA ARG A 144 -12.66 13.36 0.88
C ARG A 144 -11.72 14.45 1.41
N GLU A 145 -11.12 14.23 2.58
CA GLU A 145 -10.07 15.09 3.10
C GLU A 145 -8.72 14.68 2.50
N PHE A 146 -7.88 15.67 2.18
CA PHE A 146 -6.52 15.46 1.71
C PHE A 146 -5.57 16.49 2.32
N LYS A 147 -4.29 16.13 2.39
CA LYS A 147 -3.19 16.96 2.88
C LYS A 147 -1.97 16.69 2.00
N GLN A 148 -1.47 17.75 1.35
CA GLN A 148 -0.19 17.71 0.66
C GLN A 148 0.93 17.84 1.69
N LEU A 149 1.95 17.00 1.57
CA LEU A 149 3.13 17.06 2.40
C LEU A 149 4.11 18.12 1.86
N PRO A 150 4.96 18.71 2.72
CA PRO A 150 6.03 19.59 2.25
C PRO A 150 6.98 18.84 1.31
N ASP A 151 7.69 19.60 0.49
CA ASP A 151 8.72 19.06 -0.40
C ASP A 151 9.82 18.35 0.41
N SER A 152 10.45 17.37 -0.24
CA SER A 152 11.58 16.65 0.34
C SER A 152 12.72 17.62 0.65
N SER A 153 13.42 17.38 1.76
CA SER A 153 14.65 18.14 2.07
C SER A 153 15.87 17.56 1.37
N LEU A 154 15.76 16.33 0.85
CA LEU A 154 16.86 15.56 0.29
C LEU A 154 16.77 15.36 -1.24
N LEU A 155 15.59 15.49 -1.85
CA LEU A 155 15.49 15.47 -3.31
C LEU A 155 15.95 16.80 -3.90
N LEU A 156 16.97 16.73 -4.74
CA LEU A 156 17.58 17.84 -5.45
C LEU A 156 17.09 17.90 -6.90
N PRO A 157 16.98 19.11 -7.48
CA PRO A 157 16.77 19.26 -8.92
C PRO A 157 17.89 18.62 -9.73
N LEU A 158 17.57 18.19 -10.95
CA LEU A 158 18.55 17.62 -11.87
C LEU A 158 19.76 18.56 -12.10
N PRO A 159 21.00 18.03 -12.10
CA PRO A 159 22.20 18.84 -12.31
C PRO A 159 22.20 19.62 -13.63
N MET A 160 22.50 20.93 -13.55
CA MET A 160 22.67 21.76 -14.74
C MET A 160 24.04 21.58 -15.42
N GLY A 161 25.05 21.06 -14.72
CA GLY A 161 26.40 20.85 -15.26
C GLY A 161 26.61 19.47 -15.92
N LYS A 162 27.85 19.23 -16.38
CA LYS A 162 28.32 17.91 -16.85
C LYS A 162 28.45 16.91 -15.69
N PHE A 163 28.81 17.41 -14.52
CA PHE A 163 28.92 16.65 -13.28
C PHE A 163 27.89 17.13 -12.28
N GLY A 164 27.31 16.22 -11.51
CA GLY A 164 26.52 16.58 -10.35
C GLY A 164 25.91 15.40 -9.62
N LEU A 165 25.48 15.70 -8.40
CA LEU A 165 24.73 14.78 -7.56
C LEU A 165 23.29 14.68 -8.05
N GLU A 166 22.87 13.48 -8.44
CA GLU A 166 21.50 13.15 -8.78
C GLU A 166 20.85 12.39 -7.62
N THR A 167 19.65 12.80 -7.22
CA THR A 167 18.88 12.16 -6.15
C THR A 167 17.57 11.63 -6.72
N LEU A 168 17.31 10.34 -6.55
CA LEU A 168 16.16 9.65 -7.13
C LEU A 168 15.30 9.03 -6.04
N PHE A 169 14.00 9.27 -6.12
CA PHE A 169 13.03 8.56 -5.29
C PHE A 169 13.03 7.06 -5.62
N LYS A 170 13.13 6.20 -4.58
CA LYS A 170 13.11 4.74 -4.72
C LYS A 170 11.99 4.04 -3.97
N GLY A 171 11.66 4.52 -2.78
CA GLY A 171 10.66 3.89 -1.94
C GLY A 171 9.90 4.91 -1.12
N LEU A 172 8.60 4.66 -0.95
CA LEU A 172 7.77 5.36 0.02
C LEU A 172 7.15 4.33 0.95
N GLY A 173 7.09 4.65 2.24
CA GLY A 173 6.28 3.91 3.18
C GLY A 173 5.41 4.79 4.03
N PHE A 174 4.27 4.25 4.44
CA PHE A 174 3.27 4.98 5.20
C PHE A 174 2.66 4.10 6.28
N GLY A 175 2.61 4.60 7.50
CA GLY A 175 2.02 3.88 8.61
C GLY A 175 1.74 4.73 9.83
N TYR A 176 1.24 4.08 10.87
CA TYR A 176 0.91 4.69 12.14
C TYR A 176 1.90 4.21 13.21
N ASP A 177 2.54 5.16 13.89
CA ASP A 177 3.37 4.89 15.05
C ASP A 177 2.50 4.90 16.31
N CYS A 178 2.31 3.74 16.92
CA CYS A 178 1.51 3.61 18.13
C CYS A 178 2.17 4.21 19.37
N LYS A 179 3.51 4.36 19.39
CA LYS A 179 4.27 4.93 20.51
C LYS A 179 4.05 6.44 20.58
N THR A 180 4.23 7.14 19.45
CA THR A 180 4.04 8.60 19.36
C THR A 180 2.60 9.01 19.00
N LYS A 181 1.76 8.04 18.62
CA LYS A 181 0.35 8.22 18.22
C LYS A 181 0.17 9.10 16.98
N GLU A 182 1.11 9.05 16.05
CA GLU A 182 1.10 9.89 14.85
C GLU A 182 1.30 9.05 13.58
N TYR A 183 0.93 9.64 12.44
CA TYR A 183 1.23 9.04 11.16
C TYR A 183 2.61 9.48 10.67
N LYS A 184 3.35 8.52 10.13
CA LYS A 184 4.69 8.75 9.59
C LYS A 184 4.75 8.32 8.13
N VAL A 185 5.49 9.08 7.34
CA VAL A 185 5.81 8.74 5.95
C VAL A 185 7.32 8.65 5.83
N VAL A 186 7.82 7.54 5.31
CA VAL A 186 9.24 7.29 5.10
C VAL A 186 9.52 7.39 3.62
N ARG A 187 10.53 8.15 3.23
CA ARG A 187 11.00 8.24 1.84
C ARG A 187 12.43 7.73 1.78
N ILE A 188 12.71 6.88 0.80
CA ILE A 188 14.03 6.33 0.54
C ILE A 188 14.54 6.88 -0.78
N ILE A 189 15.77 7.38 -0.76
CA ILE A 189 16.38 8.16 -1.83
C ILE A 189 17.70 7.51 -2.24
N GLU A 190 17.84 7.27 -3.54
CA GLU A 190 19.09 6.87 -4.16
C GLU A 190 19.89 8.11 -4.53
N ASN A 191 21.17 8.12 -4.18
CA ASN A 191 22.09 9.21 -4.48
C ASN A 191 23.11 8.70 -5.50
N CYS A 192 23.38 9.46 -6.55
CA CYS A 192 24.35 9.11 -7.59
C CYS A 192 25.23 10.31 -7.93
N ASP A 193 26.54 10.13 -7.96
CA ASP A 193 27.43 11.06 -8.65
C ASP A 193 27.46 10.70 -10.13
N CYS A 194 26.94 11.61 -10.96
CA CYS A 194 26.76 11.39 -12.39
C CYS A 194 27.69 12.30 -13.21
N GLU A 195 28.31 11.72 -14.24
CA GLU A 195 28.88 12.44 -15.37
C GLU A 195 28.00 12.22 -16.60
N TYR A 196 27.51 13.31 -17.20
CA TYR A 196 26.64 13.28 -18.37
C TYR A 196 27.43 13.46 -19.68
N SER A 197 26.94 12.86 -20.75
CA SER A 197 27.45 13.10 -22.11
C SER A 197 27.21 14.54 -22.55
N ASP A 198 27.99 15.02 -23.52
CA ASP A 198 27.72 16.31 -24.17
C ASP A 198 26.34 16.23 -24.83
N GLY A 199 25.37 16.99 -24.31
CA GLY A 199 23.94 16.92 -24.70
C GLY A 199 23.00 16.28 -23.66
N LYS A 200 23.53 15.66 -22.59
CA LYS A 200 22.78 15.09 -21.46
C LYS A 200 21.74 14.00 -21.80
N GLU A 201 21.92 13.32 -22.93
CA GLU A 201 21.02 12.22 -23.33
C GLU A 201 21.36 10.89 -22.62
N SER A 202 22.57 10.78 -22.07
CA SER A 202 23.05 9.56 -21.39
C SER A 202 24.12 9.85 -20.34
N TYR A 203 24.33 8.87 -19.45
CA TYR A 203 25.42 8.87 -18.48
C TYR A 203 26.71 8.36 -19.12
N ILE A 204 27.81 9.10 -18.97
CA ILE A 204 29.18 8.60 -19.21
C ILE A 204 29.59 7.73 -18.02
N GLU A 205 29.37 8.24 -16.81
CA GLU A 205 29.67 7.56 -15.56
C GLU A 205 28.55 7.82 -14.55
N ARG A 206 28.22 6.79 -13.78
CA ARG A 206 27.21 6.85 -12.72
C ARG A 206 27.71 6.07 -11.52
N ILE A 207 28.17 6.79 -10.51
CA ILE A 207 28.69 6.23 -9.27
C ILE A 207 27.56 6.28 -8.25
N LEU A 208 27.12 5.10 -7.82
CA LEU A 208 26.06 4.98 -6.83
C LEU A 208 26.65 5.29 -5.44
N LEU A 209 25.97 6.16 -4.69
CA LEU A 209 26.33 6.55 -3.34
C LEU A 209 25.38 5.88 -2.34
N PRO A 210 25.71 5.87 -1.03
CA PRO A 210 24.81 5.34 -0.02
C PRO A 210 23.42 5.99 -0.10
N TYR A 211 22.40 5.15 0.08
CA TYR A 211 21.02 5.61 0.12
C TYR A 211 20.81 6.47 1.36
N THR A 212 19.95 7.47 1.23
CA THR A 212 19.47 8.29 2.34
C THR A 212 17.98 8.05 2.55
N ALA A 213 17.51 8.31 3.76
CA ALA A 213 16.09 8.29 4.06
C ALA A 213 15.68 9.58 4.77
N GLU A 214 14.42 9.94 4.62
CA GLU A 214 13.79 10.97 5.42
C GLU A 214 12.43 10.49 5.92
N VAL A 215 12.05 10.95 7.11
CA VAL A 215 10.76 10.65 7.73
C VAL A 215 10.00 11.94 7.96
N TYR A 216 8.79 11.98 7.43
CA TYR A 216 7.81 13.00 7.74
C TYR A 216 6.96 12.55 8.93
N THR A 217 6.73 13.47 9.85
CA THR A 217 5.79 13.28 10.97
C THR A 217 4.65 14.26 10.89
N THR A 218 3.42 13.80 11.13
CA THR A 218 2.25 14.69 11.09
C THR A 218 2.28 15.78 12.16
N ALA A 219 2.92 15.52 13.32
CA ALA A 219 2.99 16.48 14.42
C ALA A 219 3.93 17.65 14.14
N ALA A 220 5.13 17.39 13.60
CA ALA A 220 6.08 18.44 13.24
C ALA A 220 5.75 19.09 11.88
N ASN A 221 5.01 18.39 11.02
CA ASN A 221 4.73 18.77 9.66
C ASN A 221 6.02 19.10 8.86
N SER A 222 7.06 18.31 9.08
CA SER A 222 8.37 18.47 8.45
C SER A 222 9.04 17.11 8.22
N TRP A 223 9.98 17.10 7.28
CA TRP A 223 10.88 15.97 7.04
C TRP A 223 12.09 16.05 7.97
N LYS A 224 12.56 14.88 8.39
CA LYS A 224 13.79 14.68 9.16
C LYS A 224 14.61 13.60 8.47
N GLU A 225 15.87 13.87 8.19
CA GLU A 225 16.80 12.87 7.66
C GLU A 225 17.06 11.76 8.68
N ILE A 226 17.09 10.52 8.19
CA ILE A 226 17.42 9.32 8.94
C ILE A 226 18.49 8.54 8.18
N LYS A 227 19.49 8.05 8.92
CA LYS A 227 20.56 7.24 8.36
C LYS A 227 20.09 5.81 8.16
N ILE A 228 20.53 5.22 7.05
CA ILE A 228 20.32 3.81 6.77
C ILE A 228 21.59 3.07 7.24
N ASP A 229 21.58 2.66 8.51
CA ASP A 229 22.69 1.94 9.13
C ASP A 229 22.57 0.42 8.87
N THR A 230 22.61 0.00 7.60
CA THR A 230 22.71 -1.43 7.28
C THR A 230 24.16 -1.88 7.39
N SER A 231 24.50 -2.46 8.53
CA SER A 231 25.84 -2.93 8.94
C SER A 231 26.47 -4.06 8.10
N SER A 232 25.97 -4.34 6.89
CA SER A 232 26.59 -5.31 5.98
C SER A 232 27.49 -4.58 4.99
N ASP A 233 28.74 -5.03 4.85
CA ASP A 233 29.75 -4.64 3.84
C ASP A 233 29.31 -4.86 2.37
N THR A 234 28.01 -5.02 2.12
CA THR A 234 27.40 -5.11 0.80
C THR A 234 26.63 -3.83 0.54
N ASP A 235 27.10 -3.10 -0.46
CA ASP A 235 26.51 -1.91 -1.04
C ASP A 235 24.97 -1.95 -1.07
N PRO A 236 24.24 -0.95 -0.55
CA PRO A 236 22.78 -0.99 -0.49
C PRO A 236 22.17 -0.70 -1.88
N TYR A 237 22.23 -1.61 -2.85
CA TYR A 237 21.78 -1.33 -4.22
C TYR A 237 20.48 -2.06 -4.59
N CYS A 238 19.46 -1.29 -4.97
CA CYS A 238 18.14 -1.70 -5.46
C CYS A 238 17.09 -2.03 -4.37
N ILE A 239 16.49 -0.96 -3.86
CA ILE A 239 15.10 -1.01 -3.40
C ILE A 239 14.24 -0.74 -4.65
N PRO A 240 13.40 -1.69 -5.10
CA PRO A 240 12.50 -1.48 -6.22
C PRO A 240 11.52 -0.34 -5.92
N TYR A 241 11.09 0.31 -7.00
CA TYR A 241 9.98 1.27 -7.10
C TYR A 241 8.65 0.70 -6.58
N SER A 242 8.59 0.34 -5.30
CA SER A 242 7.55 -0.52 -4.73
C SER A 242 6.84 0.17 -3.57
N CYS A 243 5.55 -0.11 -3.48
CA CYS A 243 4.70 0.31 -2.38
C CYS A 243 5.14 -0.41 -1.10
N SER A 244 5.19 0.31 0.01
CA SER A 244 5.41 -0.36 1.29
C SER A 244 4.18 -1.14 1.72
N LEU A 245 4.37 -2.32 2.29
CA LEU A 245 3.37 -2.99 3.08
C LEU A 245 3.46 -2.48 4.53
N TYR A 246 2.34 -2.03 5.11
CA TYR A 246 2.29 -1.64 6.52
C TYR A 246 1.70 -2.77 7.38
N LEU A 247 2.37 -3.10 8.48
CA LEU A 247 1.87 -4.04 9.48
C LEU A 247 2.43 -3.70 10.87
N LYS A 248 1.54 -3.51 11.85
CA LYS A 248 1.87 -3.39 13.29
C LYS A 248 3.04 -2.43 13.61
N GLY A 249 3.09 -1.27 12.95
CA GLY A 249 4.13 -0.25 13.18
C GLY A 249 5.37 -0.37 12.29
N PHE A 250 5.40 -1.34 11.38
CA PHE A 250 6.50 -1.54 10.45
C PHE A 250 6.04 -1.30 9.00
N CYS A 251 6.93 -0.71 8.21
CA CYS A 251 6.83 -0.67 6.75
C CYS A 251 7.78 -1.70 6.16
N TYR A 252 7.32 -2.48 5.17
CA TYR A 252 8.10 -3.51 4.50
C TYR A 252 8.15 -3.26 3.00
N TRP A 253 9.34 -3.42 2.41
CA TRP A 253 9.60 -3.36 0.99
C TRP A 253 10.29 -4.65 0.56
N PHE A 254 9.97 -5.13 -0.63
CA PHE A 254 10.83 -6.11 -1.28
C PHE A 254 12.10 -5.38 -1.73
N ALA A 255 13.28 -6.00 -1.63
CA ALA A 255 14.55 -5.43 -2.08
C ALA A 255 15.42 -6.52 -2.71
N ASN A 256 16.29 -6.14 -3.64
CA ASN A 256 17.17 -7.08 -4.32
C ASN A 256 18.56 -6.48 -4.51
N ASP A 257 19.46 -6.75 -3.57
CA ASP A 257 20.88 -6.42 -3.66
C ASP A 257 21.72 -7.68 -3.47
N ASN A 258 22.42 -8.10 -4.53
CA ASN A 258 23.24 -9.32 -4.52
C ASN A 258 22.51 -10.57 -3.95
N GLY A 259 21.17 -10.54 -3.99
CA GLY A 259 20.29 -11.43 -3.24
C GLY A 259 18.96 -10.76 -2.89
N GLU A 260 17.91 -11.56 -2.81
CA GLU A 260 16.55 -11.10 -2.53
C GLU A 260 16.32 -11.05 -1.02
N TYR A 261 15.77 -9.94 -0.50
CA TYR A 261 15.44 -9.79 0.91
C TYR A 261 14.26 -8.85 1.12
N ILE A 262 13.76 -8.78 2.35
CA ILE A 262 12.77 -7.80 2.76
C ILE A 262 13.48 -6.70 3.53
N PHE A 263 13.32 -5.48 3.06
CA PHE A 263 13.75 -4.30 3.78
C PHE A 263 12.59 -3.81 4.64
N SER A 264 12.84 -3.51 5.91
CA SER A 264 11.80 -3.07 6.81
C SER A 264 12.23 -1.85 7.61
N PHE A 265 11.26 -1.05 8.04
CA PHE A 265 11.49 0.13 8.86
C PHE A 265 10.53 0.12 10.04
N ASP A 266 11.08 0.18 11.26
CA ASP A 266 10.32 0.37 12.49
C ASP A 266 9.94 1.86 12.60
N LEU A 267 8.65 2.18 12.51
CA LEU A 267 8.19 3.57 12.60
C LEU A 267 8.37 4.15 14.01
N GLY A 268 8.39 3.31 15.04
CA GLY A 268 8.53 3.71 16.44
C GLY A 268 9.96 4.00 16.83
N ASP A 269 10.87 3.07 16.54
CA ASP A 269 12.30 3.22 16.85
C ASP A 269 13.09 3.92 15.74
N GLU A 270 12.46 4.17 14.59
CA GLU A 270 13.05 4.82 13.42
C GLU A 270 14.30 4.11 12.89
N MET A 271 14.28 2.78 12.90
CA MET A 271 15.40 1.93 12.48
C MET A 271 15.04 1.02 11.31
N PHE A 272 16.00 0.87 10.39
CA PHE A 272 15.92 -0.07 9.28
C PHE A 272 16.40 -1.45 9.70
N HIS A 273 15.72 -2.49 9.23
CA HIS A 273 16.11 -3.88 9.43
C HIS A 273 16.05 -4.64 8.10
N ARG A 274 17.01 -5.55 7.92
CA ARG A 274 17.05 -6.50 6.81
C ARG A 274 16.50 -7.84 7.29
N ILE A 275 15.55 -8.39 6.54
CA ILE A 275 14.92 -9.67 6.82
C ILE A 275 15.18 -10.60 5.65
N GLU A 276 15.79 -11.76 5.93
CA GLU A 276 16.09 -12.75 4.90
C GLU A 276 14.81 -13.44 4.41
N LEU A 277 14.77 -13.69 3.10
CA LEU A 277 13.75 -14.51 2.45
C LEU A 277 14.10 -16.00 2.59
N PRO A 278 13.14 -16.91 2.37
CA PRO A 278 13.40 -18.35 2.44
C PRO A 278 14.55 -18.75 1.49
N PHE A 279 15.59 -19.38 2.04
CA PHE A 279 16.70 -19.86 1.23
C PHE A 279 16.26 -21.01 0.32
N ARG A 280 16.50 -20.89 -0.99
CA ARG A 280 16.24 -21.95 -1.97
C ARG A 280 17.52 -22.35 -2.69
N ARG A 281 17.71 -23.66 -2.90
CA ARG A 281 18.84 -24.22 -3.66
C ARG A 281 18.59 -24.28 -5.17
N GLU A 282 17.33 -24.21 -5.59
CA GLU A 282 16.91 -24.29 -6.99
C GLU A 282 16.97 -22.88 -7.61
N SER A 283 17.78 -22.73 -8.66
CA SER A 283 18.17 -21.45 -9.28
C SER A 283 17.06 -20.69 -10.02
N ASP A 284 15.91 -21.33 -10.23
CA ASP A 284 14.95 -20.89 -11.26
C ASP A 284 13.78 -20.07 -10.68
N PHE A 285 13.59 -20.10 -9.36
CA PHE A 285 12.57 -19.29 -8.68
C PHE A 285 13.16 -17.96 -8.21
N LYS A 286 12.48 -16.87 -8.55
CA LYS A 286 12.81 -15.52 -8.09
C LYS A 286 11.66 -14.92 -7.29
N PHE A 287 11.94 -14.36 -6.12
CA PHE A 287 10.95 -13.60 -5.36
C PHE A 287 10.67 -12.26 -6.04
N CYS A 288 9.42 -11.78 -5.96
CA CYS A 288 9.01 -10.60 -6.73
C CYS A 288 8.14 -9.60 -5.97
N GLY A 289 7.54 -9.97 -4.83
CA GLY A 289 6.61 -9.07 -4.15
C GLY A 289 6.17 -9.52 -2.75
N LEU A 290 5.45 -8.62 -2.08
CA LEU A 290 4.95 -8.78 -0.72
C LEU A 290 3.45 -8.46 -0.65
N PHE A 291 2.74 -9.15 0.24
CA PHE A 291 1.35 -8.85 0.60
C PHE A 291 1.05 -9.37 2.01
N LEU A 292 -0.13 -9.05 2.56
CA LEU A 292 -0.54 -9.52 3.88
C LEU A 292 -1.37 -10.80 3.80
N TYR A 293 -1.10 -11.73 4.72
CA TYR A 293 -1.90 -12.93 4.95
C TYR A 293 -2.05 -13.15 6.46
N ASN A 294 -3.29 -13.19 6.98
CA ASN A 294 -3.60 -13.43 8.39
C ASN A 294 -2.68 -12.67 9.37
N GLU A 295 -2.62 -11.35 9.24
CA GLU A 295 -1.77 -10.46 10.04
C GLU A 295 -0.26 -10.76 10.01
N SER A 296 0.20 -11.45 8.97
CA SER A 296 1.60 -11.77 8.74
C SER A 296 2.03 -11.32 7.34
N VAL A 297 3.33 -11.11 7.15
CA VAL A 297 3.90 -10.76 5.85
C VAL A 297 4.04 -12.03 5.03
N ALA A 298 3.53 -11.99 3.79
CA ALA A 298 3.70 -13.05 2.80
C ALA A 298 4.51 -12.53 1.62
N SER A 299 5.29 -13.42 1.02
CA SER A 299 6.02 -13.16 -0.23
C SER A 299 5.74 -14.28 -1.22
N TYR A 300 5.89 -13.98 -2.51
CA TYR A 300 5.76 -14.97 -3.55
C TYR A 300 7.00 -15.00 -4.45
N CYS A 301 7.33 -16.20 -4.92
CA CYS A 301 8.33 -16.43 -5.95
C CYS A 301 7.72 -17.13 -7.14
N SER A 302 8.38 -17.01 -8.29
CA SER A 302 7.92 -17.64 -9.52
C SER A 302 9.04 -18.18 -10.38
N CYS A 303 8.74 -19.24 -11.12
CA CYS A 303 9.57 -19.79 -12.19
C CYS A 303 8.75 -19.94 -13.48
N TYR A 304 9.43 -20.14 -14.59
CA TYR A 304 8.82 -20.41 -15.90
C TYR A 304 9.15 -21.82 -16.35
N GLU A 305 8.12 -22.58 -16.71
CA GLU A 305 8.18 -23.92 -17.26
C GLU A 305 7.38 -23.96 -18.56
N GLU A 306 8.04 -24.14 -19.72
CA GLU A 306 7.39 -24.32 -21.03
C GLU A 306 6.27 -23.29 -21.32
N ASP A 307 6.60 -21.99 -21.22
CA ASP A 307 5.70 -20.83 -21.36
C ASP A 307 4.59 -20.72 -20.30
N CYS A 308 4.60 -21.57 -19.28
CA CYS A 308 3.70 -21.47 -18.13
C CYS A 308 4.47 -20.95 -16.91
N LYS A 309 3.78 -20.21 -16.06
CA LYS A 309 4.33 -19.67 -14.82
C LYS A 309 3.86 -20.51 -13.64
N LEU A 310 4.80 -20.94 -12.81
CA LEU A 310 4.52 -21.52 -11.49
C LEU A 310 4.81 -20.46 -10.43
N VAL A 311 3.89 -20.30 -9.48
CA VAL A 311 4.03 -19.33 -8.39
C VAL A 311 3.94 -20.08 -7.06
N GLU A 312 4.87 -19.80 -6.15
CA GLU A 312 4.78 -20.28 -4.78
C GLU A 312 4.60 -19.11 -3.82
N ILE A 313 3.76 -19.32 -2.81
CA ILE A 313 3.47 -18.34 -1.78
C ILE A 313 4.04 -18.82 -0.45
N TRP A 314 4.77 -17.95 0.22
CA TRP A 314 5.42 -18.17 1.50
C TRP A 314 4.94 -17.14 2.52
N VAL A 315 4.71 -17.57 3.75
CA VAL A 315 4.27 -16.70 4.85
C VAL A 315 5.34 -16.71 5.94
N MET A 316 5.62 -15.54 6.50
CA MET A 316 6.52 -15.37 7.63
C MET A 316 5.80 -15.80 8.91
N ASP A 317 6.32 -16.82 9.60
CA ASP A 317 5.70 -17.37 10.80
C ASP A 317 6.10 -16.59 12.06
N ASP A 318 7.39 -16.30 12.19
CA ASP A 318 7.97 -15.59 13.33
C ASP A 318 9.21 -14.80 12.88
N TYR A 319 9.44 -13.69 13.56
CA TYR A 319 10.61 -12.84 13.38
C TYR A 319 11.08 -12.32 14.74
N ASP A 320 12.23 -12.82 15.20
CA ASP A 320 12.82 -12.47 16.49
C ASP A 320 13.78 -11.26 16.43
N GLY A 321 13.86 -10.57 15.28
CA GLY A 321 14.80 -9.49 15.03
C GLY A 321 16.13 -9.94 14.42
N VAL A 322 16.42 -11.24 14.38
CA VAL A 322 17.67 -11.80 13.83
C VAL A 322 17.41 -12.87 12.77
N LYS A 323 16.41 -13.73 12.99
CA LYS A 323 16.02 -14.80 12.08
C LYS A 323 14.54 -14.71 11.76
N SER A 324 14.23 -14.84 10.49
CA SER A 324 12.89 -15.06 9.96
C SER A 324 12.68 -16.55 9.71
N SER A 325 11.55 -17.08 10.15
CA SER A 325 11.07 -18.40 9.72
C SER A 325 9.93 -18.25 8.73
N TRP A 326 9.94 -19.11 7.71
CA TRP A 326 8.98 -19.05 6.62
C TRP A 326 8.37 -20.42 6.34
N THR A 327 7.07 -20.43 6.14
CA THR A 327 6.31 -21.62 5.74
C THR A 327 5.74 -21.45 4.35
N LYS A 328 5.92 -22.48 3.51
CA LYS A 328 5.28 -22.55 2.20
C LYS A 328 3.78 -22.78 2.39
N LEU A 329 2.98 -21.85 1.93
CA LEU A 329 1.52 -21.91 2.05
C LEU A 329 0.90 -22.70 0.91
N LEU A 330 1.22 -22.34 -0.34
CA LEU A 330 0.64 -22.97 -1.53
C LEU A 330 1.49 -22.78 -2.79
N THR A 331 1.18 -23.58 -3.80
CA THR A 331 1.70 -23.45 -5.17
C THR A 331 0.53 -23.23 -6.13
N VAL A 332 0.61 -22.19 -6.95
CA VAL A 332 -0.34 -21.86 -8.01
C VAL A 332 0.29 -22.19 -9.36
N GLY A 333 -0.45 -22.91 -10.20
CA GLY A 333 -0.04 -23.23 -11.57
C GLY A 333 0.42 -24.66 -11.77
N PRO A 334 1.04 -24.93 -12.92
CA PRO A 334 1.51 -23.96 -13.93
C PRO A 334 0.36 -23.35 -14.78
N PHE A 335 0.40 -22.04 -15.05
CA PHE A 335 -0.57 -21.34 -15.90
C PHE A 335 0.10 -20.34 -16.85
N LYS A 336 -0.41 -20.18 -18.08
CA LYS A 336 0.20 -19.27 -19.09
C LYS A 336 -0.02 -17.79 -18.82
N ASP A 337 -1.19 -17.42 -18.33
CA ASP A 337 -1.63 -16.02 -18.27
C ASP A 337 -1.56 -15.41 -16.86
N ILE A 338 -0.63 -15.86 -16.01
CA ILE A 338 -0.48 -15.34 -14.64
C ILE A 338 0.74 -14.44 -14.51
N GLU A 339 0.57 -13.26 -13.91
CA GLU A 339 1.64 -12.31 -13.61
C GLU A 339 2.03 -12.37 -12.13
N SER A 340 1.14 -12.01 -11.21
CA SER A 340 1.46 -11.91 -9.78
C SER A 340 0.25 -12.15 -8.87
N PRO A 341 0.41 -12.87 -7.75
CA PRO A 341 -0.61 -12.89 -6.71
C PRO A 341 -0.63 -11.52 -6.02
N LEU A 342 -1.84 -11.04 -5.75
CA LEU A 342 -2.10 -9.74 -5.16
C LEU A 342 -2.47 -9.89 -3.67
N LYS A 343 -3.42 -10.79 -3.36
CA LYS A 343 -3.96 -10.95 -2.00
C LYS A 343 -4.87 -12.18 -1.87
N PHE A 344 -5.02 -12.71 -0.65
CA PHE A 344 -6.11 -13.60 -0.25
C PHE A 344 -7.35 -12.83 0.21
N TRP A 345 -8.54 -13.17 -0.30
CA TRP A 345 -9.81 -12.60 0.21
C TRP A 345 -10.78 -13.66 0.78
N LYS A 346 -10.48 -14.95 0.63
CA LYS A 346 -11.06 -16.05 1.41
C LYS A 346 -9.92 -16.92 1.95
N CYS A 347 -10.24 -17.89 2.80
CA CYS A 347 -9.23 -18.86 3.27
C CYS A 347 -8.57 -19.63 2.12
N ASP A 348 -9.28 -19.80 1.00
CA ASP A 348 -8.87 -20.61 -0.14
C ASP A 348 -8.93 -19.88 -1.50
N GLU A 349 -9.17 -18.57 -1.54
CA GLU A 349 -9.20 -17.80 -2.80
C GLU A 349 -8.11 -16.74 -2.83
N VAL A 350 -7.29 -16.80 -3.88
CA VAL A 350 -6.19 -15.87 -4.16
C VAL A 350 -6.56 -14.98 -5.34
N LEU A 351 -6.47 -13.67 -5.15
CA LEU A 351 -6.48 -12.69 -6.23
C LEU A 351 -5.15 -12.69 -6.96
N ILE A 352 -5.22 -12.82 -8.26
CA ILE A 352 -4.06 -12.88 -9.14
C ILE A 352 -4.25 -11.87 -10.26
N LEU A 353 -3.20 -11.09 -10.50
CA LEU A 353 -3.07 -10.29 -11.70
C LEU A 353 -2.63 -11.22 -12.83
N SER A 354 -3.41 -11.20 -13.91
CA SER A 354 -3.17 -11.95 -15.13
C SER A 354 -2.74 -11.01 -16.25
N SER A 355 -2.21 -11.58 -17.32
CA SER A 355 -1.74 -10.86 -18.51
C SER A 355 -2.70 -9.74 -18.92
N TYR A 356 -2.14 -8.58 -19.28
CA TYR A 356 -2.89 -7.38 -19.68
C TYR A 356 -3.71 -6.73 -18.55
N GLY A 357 -3.28 -6.92 -17.29
CA GLY A 357 -3.89 -6.27 -16.13
C GLY A 357 -5.26 -6.82 -15.72
N LYS A 358 -5.61 -8.04 -16.14
CA LYS A 358 -6.91 -8.64 -15.76
C LYS A 358 -6.83 -9.23 -14.36
N ALA A 359 -7.90 -9.09 -13.57
CA ALA A 359 -8.03 -9.77 -12.29
C ALA A 359 -8.59 -11.18 -12.46
N THR A 360 -7.99 -12.15 -11.77
CA THR A 360 -8.38 -13.56 -11.77
C THR A 360 -8.38 -14.10 -10.33
N SER A 361 -9.37 -14.91 -9.96
CA SER A 361 -9.36 -15.71 -8.73
C SER A 361 -8.73 -17.07 -9.00
N TYR A 362 -7.94 -17.54 -8.04
CA TYR A 362 -7.51 -18.93 -7.96
C TYR A 362 -8.01 -19.54 -6.66
N ASN A 363 -8.82 -20.59 -6.79
CA ASN A 363 -9.29 -21.35 -5.65
C ASN A 363 -8.30 -22.47 -5.33
N SER A 364 -7.63 -22.41 -4.17
CA SER A 364 -6.62 -23.40 -3.76
C SER A 364 -7.21 -24.77 -3.41
N SER A 365 -8.49 -24.84 -3.05
CA SER A 365 -9.17 -26.11 -2.73
C SER A 365 -9.49 -26.93 -3.99
N THR A 366 -9.88 -26.25 -5.08
CA THR A 366 -10.32 -26.88 -6.33
C THR A 366 -9.30 -26.80 -7.46
N GLY A 367 -8.32 -25.91 -7.34
CA GLY A 367 -7.32 -25.62 -8.39
C GLY A 367 -7.87 -24.80 -9.57
N ASN A 368 -9.10 -24.28 -9.48
CA ASN A 368 -9.77 -23.59 -10.58
C ASN A 368 -9.46 -22.10 -10.63
N LEU A 369 -9.40 -21.56 -11.86
CA LEU A 369 -9.32 -20.13 -12.12
C LEU A 369 -10.70 -19.55 -12.49
N LYS A 370 -11.05 -18.40 -11.93
CA LYS A 370 -12.25 -17.64 -12.32
C LYS A 370 -11.84 -16.21 -12.69
N TYR A 371 -12.32 -15.72 -13.83
CA TYR A 371 -11.96 -14.40 -14.32
C TYR A 371 -12.97 -13.36 -13.82
N PHE A 372 -12.46 -12.22 -13.34
CA PHE A 372 -13.32 -11.08 -13.03
C PHE A 372 -13.61 -10.31 -14.30
N HIS A 373 -14.88 -9.97 -14.51
CA HIS A 373 -15.28 -9.03 -15.55
C HIS A 373 -15.15 -7.61 -15.03
N ILE A 374 -13.92 -7.22 -14.71
CA ILE A 374 -13.56 -5.86 -14.37
C ILE A 374 -12.61 -5.28 -15.41
N PRO A 375 -12.58 -3.95 -15.58
CA PRO A 375 -11.62 -3.28 -16.44
C PRO A 375 -10.18 -3.51 -15.97
N PRO A 376 -9.19 -3.45 -16.89
CA PRO A 376 -7.80 -3.73 -16.54
C PRO A 376 -7.30 -2.86 -15.39
N ILE A 377 -6.61 -3.51 -14.45
CA ILE A 377 -5.84 -2.88 -13.39
C ILE A 377 -4.51 -2.46 -13.99
N ILE A 378 -4.30 -1.14 -14.07
CA ILE A 378 -3.15 -0.55 -14.76
C ILE A 378 -2.01 -0.22 -13.78
N ASN A 379 -2.33 -0.11 -12.48
CA ASN A 379 -1.44 0.36 -11.42
C ASN A 379 -1.59 -0.48 -10.14
N TRP A 380 -0.73 -0.21 -9.16
CA TRP A 380 -0.72 -0.84 -7.84
C TRP A 380 -2.09 -0.79 -7.14
N MET A 381 -2.43 -1.90 -6.51
CA MET A 381 -3.62 -2.09 -5.68
C MET A 381 -3.24 -1.98 -4.21
N ILE A 382 -4.14 -1.39 -3.41
CA ILE A 382 -4.01 -1.39 -1.96
C ILE A 382 -5.29 -1.92 -1.34
N ASP A 383 -5.11 -2.67 -0.26
CA ASP A 383 -6.21 -2.96 0.64
C ASP A 383 -6.76 -1.67 1.20
N TYR A 384 -8.08 -1.53 1.19
CA TYR A 384 -8.70 -0.30 1.65
C TYR A 384 -9.80 -0.62 2.65
N VAL A 385 -9.93 0.28 3.62
CA VAL A 385 -10.98 0.24 4.62
C VAL A 385 -11.52 1.65 4.73
N GLU A 386 -12.82 1.81 4.55
CA GLU A 386 -13.45 3.11 4.72
C GLU A 386 -13.49 3.49 6.20
N THR A 387 -12.84 4.59 6.56
CA THR A 387 -12.85 5.12 7.93
C THR A 387 -13.14 6.62 7.94
N ILE A 388 -13.41 7.17 9.12
CA ILE A 388 -13.56 8.62 9.32
C ILE A 388 -12.30 9.30 9.87
N VAL A 389 -11.14 8.62 9.78
CA VAL A 389 -9.87 9.18 10.26
C VAL A 389 -9.52 10.43 9.45
N SER A 390 -9.25 11.54 10.16
CA SER A 390 -8.87 12.79 9.50
C SER A 390 -7.39 12.80 9.12
N VAL A 391 -7.08 13.45 8.00
CA VAL A 391 -5.70 13.65 7.52
C VAL A 391 -5.13 15.03 7.87
N LYS A 392 -5.91 15.89 8.54
CA LYS A 392 -5.55 17.29 8.80
C LYS A 392 -4.52 17.43 9.91
#